data_AF-A0A8T5UAP7-F1
#
_entry.id   AF-A0A8T5UAP7-F1
#
_cell.length_a   1.000
_cell.length_b   1.000
_cell.length_c   1.000
_cell.angle_alpha   90.00
_cell.angle_beta   90.00
_cell.angle_gamma   90.00
#
_symmetry.space_group_name_H-M   'P 1'
#
loop_
_entity.id
_entity.type
_entity.pdbx_description
1 polymer ?
#
loop_
_entity_poly.entity_id
_entity_poly.type
_entity_poly.pdbx_seq_one_letter_code
_entity_poly.pdbx_strand_id
1 'polypeptide(L)'
;MSNLSELFQEWNELNINSGESMGQFDFSKVKEIRKSQSKIENSIYEILKNYVSDEILKILPEECGELEMGYNTKDEIFYFVMLDPEFEDEEEIKLLAIAIDVNNKVSLIKDFKIED
;
A
#
# COMPACT_ATOMS: atom_id res chain seq x y z
N MET A 1 -4.87 20.07 0.01
CA MET A 1 -4.04 18.86 0.15
C MET A 1 -4.88 17.90 0.94
N SER A 2 -5.27 16.77 0.35
CA SER A 2 -5.97 15.74 1.11
C SER A 2 -5.05 15.23 2.20
N ASN A 3 -5.53 15.19 3.43
CA ASN A 3 -4.76 14.67 4.56
C ASN A 3 -4.71 13.13 4.43
N LEU A 4 -3.63 12.47 4.87
CA LEU A 4 -3.50 11.02 4.77
C LEU A 4 -4.72 10.33 5.40
N SER A 5 -5.17 10.81 6.56
CA SER A 5 -6.39 10.33 7.21
C SER A 5 -7.64 10.32 6.31
N GLU A 6 -7.82 11.33 5.44
CA GLU A 6 -8.95 11.36 4.50
C GLU A 6 -8.80 10.27 3.41
N LEU A 7 -7.59 10.09 2.90
CA LEU A 7 -7.27 9.05 1.91
C LEU A 7 -7.47 7.64 2.50
N PHE A 8 -7.10 7.44 3.76
CA PHE A 8 -7.32 6.20 4.52
C PHE A 8 -8.82 5.89 4.64
N GLN A 9 -9.62 6.87 5.04
CA GLN A 9 -11.07 6.72 5.16
C GLN A 9 -11.71 6.40 3.81
N GLU A 10 -11.36 7.16 2.76
CA GLU A 10 -11.89 6.95 1.41
C GLU A 10 -11.53 5.56 0.87
N TRP A 11 -10.28 5.11 1.05
CA TRP A 11 -9.86 3.77 0.63
C TRP A 11 -10.62 2.68 1.39
N ASN A 12 -10.83 2.85 2.70
CA ASN A 12 -11.56 1.89 3.52
C ASN A 12 -13.06 1.81 3.14
N GLU A 13 -13.70 2.95 2.86
CA GLU A 13 -15.07 2.98 2.34
C GLU A 13 -15.18 2.24 1.00
N LEU A 14 -14.23 2.48 0.08
CA LEU A 14 -14.14 1.75 -1.17
C LEU A 14 -13.94 0.25 -0.95
N ASN A 15 -13.13 -0.16 0.02
CA ASN A 15 -12.89 -1.57 0.35
C ASN A 15 -14.17 -2.27 0.84
N ILE A 16 -14.94 -1.62 1.72
CA ILE A 16 -16.25 -2.12 2.19
C ILE A 16 -17.20 -2.27 0.99
N ASN A 17 -17.32 -1.23 0.16
CA ASN A 17 -18.17 -1.23 -1.04
C ASN A 17 -17.75 -2.32 -2.04
N SER A 18 -16.45 -2.59 -2.15
CA SER A 18 -15.89 -3.65 -3.00
C SER A 18 -16.36 -5.03 -2.53
N GLY A 19 -16.28 -5.28 -1.22
CA GLY A 19 -16.75 -6.52 -0.59
C GLY A 19 -18.25 -6.75 -0.78
N GLU A 20 -19.06 -5.72 -0.57
CA GLU A 20 -20.52 -5.79 -0.82
C GLU A 20 -20.84 -6.09 -2.28
N SER A 21 -20.17 -5.40 -3.22
CA SER A 21 -20.37 -5.58 -4.66
C SER A 21 -19.93 -6.98 -5.12
N MET A 22 -18.84 -7.50 -4.56
CA MET A 22 -18.36 -8.87 -4.79
C MET A 22 -19.39 -9.90 -4.30
N GLY A 23 -19.97 -9.71 -3.10
CA GLY A 23 -21.03 -10.57 -2.57
C GLY A 23 -22.32 -10.56 -3.41
N GLN A 24 -22.57 -9.47 -4.13
CA GLN A 24 -23.69 -9.34 -5.08
C GLN A 24 -23.33 -9.77 -6.52
N PHE A 25 -22.09 -10.25 -6.75
CA PHE A 25 -21.56 -10.59 -8.07
C PHE A 25 -21.56 -9.42 -9.09
N ASP A 26 -21.53 -8.16 -8.62
CA ASP A 26 -21.44 -6.97 -9.47
C ASP A 26 -19.98 -6.64 -9.80
N PHE A 27 -19.40 -7.43 -10.71
CA PHE A 27 -17.99 -7.30 -11.11
C PHE A 27 -17.69 -6.00 -11.86
N SER A 28 -18.70 -5.38 -12.49
CA SER A 28 -18.54 -4.08 -13.14
C SER A 28 -18.24 -3.00 -12.11
N LYS A 29 -19.03 -2.97 -11.03
CA LYS A 29 -18.82 -2.04 -9.93
C LYS A 29 -17.51 -2.31 -9.17
N VAL A 30 -17.16 -3.58 -8.95
CA VAL A 30 -15.84 -3.94 -8.36
C VAL A 30 -14.69 -3.36 -9.20
N LYS A 31 -14.78 -3.45 -10.53
CA LYS A 31 -13.76 -2.89 -11.43
C LYS A 31 -13.66 -1.36 -11.34
N GLU A 32 -14.78 -0.66 -11.19
CA GLU A 32 -14.80 0.79 -11.01
C GLU A 32 -14.23 1.22 -9.65
N ILE A 33 -14.56 0.49 -8.60
CA ILE A 33 -14.02 0.70 -7.25
C ILE A 33 -12.49 0.52 -7.28
N ARG A 34 -11.98 -0.55 -7.92
CA ARG A 34 -10.54 -0.78 -8.01
C ARG A 34 -9.78 0.35 -8.70
N LYS A 35 -10.34 0.93 -9.77
CA LYS A 35 -9.74 2.12 -10.40
C LYS A 35 -9.66 3.32 -9.46
N SER A 36 -10.59 3.44 -8.52
CA SER A 36 -10.59 4.52 -7.53
C SER A 36 -9.59 4.24 -6.41
N GLN A 37 -9.53 3.00 -5.93
CA GLN A 37 -8.51 2.55 -4.97
C GLN A 37 -7.10 2.79 -5.51
N SER A 38 -6.80 2.43 -6.78
CA SER A 38 -5.48 2.69 -7.37
C SER A 38 -5.09 4.17 -7.43
N LYS A 39 -6.05 5.09 -7.57
CA LYS A 39 -5.76 6.53 -7.52
C LYS A 39 -5.38 6.99 -6.12
N ILE A 40 -6.06 6.45 -5.10
CA ILE A 40 -5.76 6.76 -3.70
C ILE A 40 -4.42 6.15 -3.31
N GLU A 41 -4.16 4.91 -3.69
CA GLU A 41 -2.88 4.20 -3.50
C GLU A 41 -1.72 5.00 -4.10
N ASN A 42 -1.84 5.44 -5.37
CA ASN A 42 -0.86 6.33 -5.99
C ASN A 42 -0.68 7.64 -5.20
N SER A 43 -1.76 8.22 -4.70
CA SER A 43 -1.69 9.48 -3.93
C SER A 43 -0.96 9.28 -2.60
N ILE A 44 -1.22 8.17 -1.90
CA ILE A 44 -0.52 7.82 -0.65
C ILE A 44 0.94 7.52 -0.95
N TYR A 45 1.25 6.86 -2.07
CA TYR A 45 2.62 6.58 -2.50
C TYR A 45 3.42 7.86 -2.78
N GLU A 46 2.82 8.83 -3.47
CA GLU A 46 3.45 10.15 -3.65
C GLU A 46 3.69 10.84 -2.30
N ILE A 47 2.78 10.70 -1.34
CA ILE A 47 2.98 11.25 0.00
C ILE A 47 4.12 10.51 0.70
N LEU A 48 4.14 9.18 0.69
CA LEU A 48 5.20 8.34 1.25
C LEU A 48 6.58 8.79 0.78
N LYS A 49 6.76 9.01 -0.53
CA LYS A 49 8.03 9.46 -1.13
C LYS A 49 8.56 10.78 -0.53
N ASN A 50 7.69 11.62 0.02
CA ASN A 50 8.09 12.87 0.67
C ASN A 50 8.54 12.70 2.13
N TYR A 51 8.27 11.55 2.75
CA TYR A 51 8.54 11.29 4.18
C TYR A 51 9.54 10.14 4.42
N VAL A 52 9.90 9.39 3.39
CA VAL A 52 10.98 8.37 3.44
C VAL A 52 12.36 9.03 3.46
N SER A 53 13.38 8.30 3.92
CA SER A 53 14.78 8.72 3.79
C SER A 53 15.27 8.60 2.35
N ASP A 54 16.33 9.33 2.00
CA ASP A 54 16.99 9.23 0.69
C ASP A 54 17.45 7.80 0.34
N GLU A 55 17.77 7.00 1.35
CA GLU A 55 18.15 5.59 1.18
C GLU A 55 16.96 4.73 0.77
N ILE A 56 15.80 4.90 1.42
CA ILE A 56 14.56 4.20 1.07
C ILE A 56 14.03 4.68 -0.29
N LEU A 57 14.15 5.98 -0.59
CA LEU A 57 13.68 6.53 -1.86
C LEU A 57 14.41 5.91 -3.07
N LYS A 58 15.67 5.50 -2.92
CA LYS A 58 16.46 4.87 -4.00
C LYS A 58 16.05 3.45 -4.34
N ILE A 59 15.45 2.74 -3.38
CA ILE A 59 15.00 1.36 -3.57
C ILE A 59 13.53 1.29 -3.97
N LEU A 60 12.77 2.37 -3.76
CA LEU A 60 11.38 2.45 -4.16
C LEU A 60 11.24 2.48 -5.69
N PRO A 61 10.31 1.70 -6.28
CA PRO A 61 10.04 1.75 -7.71
C PRO A 61 9.45 3.10 -8.13
N GLU A 62 9.46 3.39 -9.43
CA GLU A 62 8.92 4.64 -9.95
C GLU A 62 7.39 4.71 -9.74
N GLU A 63 6.71 3.59 -10.01
CA GLU A 63 5.26 3.47 -9.91
C GLU A 63 4.81 2.60 -8.73
N CYS A 64 3.74 3.03 -8.05
CA CYS A 64 3.12 2.25 -6.96
C CYS A 64 2.60 0.89 -7.44
N GLY A 65 2.24 0.76 -8.73
CA GLY A 65 1.70 -0.48 -9.30
C GLY A 65 2.69 -1.64 -9.33
N GLU A 66 3.96 -1.38 -9.07
CA GLU A 66 5.02 -2.39 -8.94
C GLU A 66 5.09 -2.99 -7.51
N LEU A 67 4.32 -2.43 -6.57
CA LEU A 67 4.32 -2.82 -5.17
C LEU A 67 3.04 -3.58 -4.81
N GLU A 68 3.19 -4.63 -4.01
CA GLU A 68 2.06 -5.27 -3.33
C GLU A 68 1.62 -4.38 -2.18
N MET A 69 0.32 -4.10 -2.07
CA MET A 69 -0.21 -3.20 -1.04
C MET A 69 -1.00 -3.95 0.02
N GLY A 70 -0.58 -3.76 1.27
CA GLY A 70 -1.28 -4.21 2.46
C GLY A 70 -1.90 -3.06 3.22
N TYR A 71 -2.96 -3.34 3.97
CA TYR A 71 -3.62 -2.33 4.79
C TYR A 71 -4.05 -2.89 6.14
N ASN A 72 -3.67 -2.19 7.21
CA ASN A 72 -4.19 -2.44 8.55
C ASN A 72 -5.22 -1.38 8.89
N THR A 73 -6.50 -1.77 8.82
CA THR A 73 -7.67 -0.92 9.11
C THR A 73 -7.73 -0.45 10.56
N LYS A 74 -7.17 -1.23 11.50
CA LYS A 74 -7.27 -0.97 12.93
C LYS A 74 -6.26 0.09 13.36
N ASP A 75 -5.04 -0.04 12.85
CA ASP A 75 -3.93 0.85 13.21
C ASP A 75 -3.75 1.98 12.18
N GLU A 76 -4.57 2.00 11.13
CA GLU A 76 -4.51 2.94 10.01
C GLU A 76 -3.08 3.02 9.45
N ILE A 77 -2.59 1.87 8.99
CA ILE A 77 -1.26 1.73 8.35
C ILE A 77 -1.40 1.17 6.92
N PHE A 78 -0.78 1.83 5.94
CA PHE A 78 -0.52 1.24 4.63
C PHE A 78 0.86 0.60 4.61
N TYR A 79 0.94 -0.59 4.01
CA TYR A 79 2.18 -1.32 3.75
C TYR A 79 2.39 -1.39 2.25
N PHE A 80 3.59 -1.00 1.82
CA PHE A 80 4.08 -1.16 0.46
C PHE A 80 5.15 -2.24 0.48
N VAL A 81 4.85 -3.39 -0.10
CA VAL A 81 5.64 -4.61 -0.01
C VAL A 81 6.33 -4.87 -1.34
N MET A 82 7.61 -5.22 -1.27
CA MET A 82 8.43 -5.59 -2.42
C MET A 82 9.43 -6.69 -2.04
N LEU A 83 10.07 -7.28 -3.04
CA LEU A 83 11.26 -8.10 -2.83
C LEU A 83 12.36 -7.22 -2.23
N ASP A 84 13.08 -7.74 -1.24
CA ASP A 84 14.21 -7.02 -0.68
C ASP A 84 15.36 -6.98 -1.69
N PRO A 85 15.72 -5.81 -2.24
CA PRO A 85 16.75 -5.70 -3.26
C PRO A 85 18.14 -6.09 -2.73
N GLU A 86 18.34 -6.13 -1.41
CA GLU A 86 19.59 -6.63 -0.81
C GLU A 86 19.76 -8.15 -1.02
N PHE A 87 18.68 -8.88 -1.32
CA PHE A 87 18.65 -10.34 -1.39
C PHE A 87 18.06 -10.87 -2.70
N GLU A 88 17.96 -10.05 -3.74
CA GLU A 88 17.36 -10.43 -5.04
C GLU A 88 18.08 -11.62 -5.71
N ASP A 89 19.38 -11.80 -5.44
CA ASP A 89 20.21 -12.89 -5.96
C ASP A 89 20.20 -14.16 -5.07
N GLU A 90 19.50 -14.17 -3.93
CA GLU A 90 19.44 -15.33 -3.03
C GLU A 90 18.35 -16.34 -3.45
N GLU A 91 18.56 -17.63 -3.13
CA GLU A 91 17.53 -18.67 -3.36
C GLU A 91 16.28 -18.46 -2.49
N GLU A 92 16.43 -17.80 -1.33
CA GLU A 92 15.34 -17.53 -0.41
C GLU A 92 14.75 -16.14 -0.67
N ILE A 93 13.48 -16.10 -1.06
CA ILE A 93 12.75 -14.85 -1.26
C ILE A 93 12.58 -14.15 0.08
N LYS A 94 13.15 -12.94 0.19
CA LYS A 94 12.93 -12.04 1.32
C LYS A 94 12.09 -10.86 0.88
N LEU A 95 11.13 -10.50 1.72
CA LEU A 95 10.26 -9.34 1.50
C LEU A 95 10.66 -8.19 2.41
N LEU A 96 10.47 -7.01 1.87
CA LEU A 96 10.62 -5.74 2.55
C LEU A 96 9.27 -5.04 2.52
N ALA A 97 8.83 -4.48 3.65
CA ALA A 97 7.65 -3.64 3.70
C ALA A 97 8.02 -2.23 4.17
N ILE A 98 7.50 -1.23 3.45
CA ILE A 98 7.58 0.17 3.84
C ILE A 98 6.19 0.57 4.32
N ALA A 99 6.09 0.98 5.57
CA ALA A 99 4.84 1.33 6.22
C ALA A 99 4.71 2.83 6.41
N ILE A 100 3.50 3.38 6.22
CA ILE A 100 3.16 4.77 6.56
C ILE A 100 1.84 4.82 7.34
N ASP A 101 1.83 5.58 8.43
CA ASP A 101 0.64 5.84 9.24
C ASP A 101 0.00 7.21 8.91
N VAL A 102 -1.20 7.45 9.42
CA VAL A 102 -1.95 8.72 9.24
C VAL A 102 -1.23 9.98 9.73
N ASN A 103 -0.17 9.84 10.54
CA ASN A 103 0.69 10.94 11.00
C ASN A 103 1.93 11.13 10.11
N ASN A 104 1.99 10.46 8.96
CA ASN A 104 3.12 10.42 8.03
C ASN A 104 4.40 9.81 8.62
N LYS A 105 4.27 9.00 9.68
CA LYS A 105 5.43 8.28 10.22
C LYS A 105 5.72 7.09 9.31
N VAL A 106 6.90 7.09 8.73
CA VAL A 106 7.39 6.01 7.88
C VAL A 106 8.22 5.02 8.69
N SER A 107 8.04 3.72 8.44
CA SER A 107 8.86 2.65 9.01
C SER A 107 9.25 1.63 7.95
N LEU A 108 10.48 1.11 8.03
CA LEU A 108 10.98 0.03 7.19
C LEU A 108 10.95 -1.28 7.97
N ILE A 109 10.36 -2.32 7.40
CA ILE A 109 10.23 -3.65 8.00
C ILE A 109 10.98 -4.63 7.09
N LYS A 110 12.15 -5.06 7.52
CA LYS A 110 12.94 -6.12 6.87
C LYS A 110 12.41 -7.50 7.26
N ASP A 111 12.65 -8.50 6.41
CA ASP A 111 12.15 -9.87 6.60
C ASP A 111 10.64 -9.89 6.88
N PHE A 112 9.88 -9.14 6.06
CA PHE A 112 8.44 -9.03 6.19
C PHE A 112 7.78 -10.38 5.88
N LYS A 113 6.97 -10.88 6.81
CA LYS A 113 6.28 -12.17 6.66
C LYS A 113 4.79 -11.92 6.52
N ILE A 114 4.21 -12.50 5.47
CA ILE A 114 2.77 -12.62 5.33
C ILE A 114 2.39 -13.87 6.11
N GLU A 115 1.81 -13.70 7.29
CA GLU A 115 1.22 -14.81 8.05
C GLU A 115 -0.15 -15.16 7.44
N ASP A 116 -0.38 -16.45 7.18
CA ASP A 116 -1.66 -17.01 6.69
C ASP A 116 -2.78 -16.95 7.75
#